data_AF-A0A9D8YYT6-F1
#
_entry.id   AF-A0A9D8YYT6-F1
#
_cell.length_a   1.000
_cell.length_b   1.000
_cell.length_c   1.000
_cell.angle_alpha   90.00
_cell.angle_beta   90.00
_cell.angle_gamma   90.00
#
_symmetry.space_group_name_H-M   'P 1'
#
loop_
_entity.id
_entity.type
_entity.pdbx_description
1 polymer ?
#
loop_
_entity_poly.entity_id
_entity_poly.type
_entity_poly.pdbx_seq_one_letter_code
_entity_poly.pdbx_strand_id
1 'polypeptide(L)' 'MGEQTETNHDAGAPMDYPEHEKTFNLFLALTKWGTVATAALLIAMAFGFFAGGGLFGGLIVFVLLMIVSRFVL' A
#
# COMPACT_ATOMS: atom_id res chain seq x y z
N MET A 1 1.67 -27.89 10.41
CA MET A 1 2.51 -29.11 10.35
C MET A 1 3.65 -28.83 9.39
N GLY A 2 4.87 -28.83 9.91
CA GLY A 2 6.10 -28.43 9.22
C GLY A 2 7.16 -28.26 10.30
N GLU A 3 7.63 -29.39 10.80
CA GLU A 3 8.63 -29.52 11.85
C GLU A 3 9.97 -28.90 11.42
N GLN A 4 10.53 -28.03 12.27
CA GLN A 4 11.95 -27.71 12.27
C GLN A 4 12.44 -27.70 13.72
N THR A 5 12.67 -28.89 14.26
CA THR A 5 13.62 -29.09 15.36
C THR A 5 15.03 -29.01 14.80
N GLU A 6 15.56 -27.79 14.64
CA GLU A 6 17.01 -27.56 14.69
C GLU A 6 17.32 -26.79 15.97
N THR A 7 18.18 -27.37 16.80
CA THR A 7 18.64 -26.82 18.07
C THR A 7 19.47 -25.56 17.83
N ASN A 8 18.81 -24.41 17.67
CA ASN A 8 19.47 -23.11 17.72
C ASN A 8 19.64 -22.70 19.18
N HIS A 9 20.86 -22.77 19.67
CA HIS A 9 21.31 -22.17 20.93
C HIS A 9 21.33 -20.61 20.86
N ASP A 10 20.54 -20.02 19.96
CA ASP A 10 20.39 -18.58 19.69
C ASP A 10 18.92 -18.12 19.71
N ALA A 11 18.00 -18.97 20.18
CA ALA A 11 16.61 -18.59 20.37
C ALA A 11 16.51 -17.65 21.59
N GLY A 12 16.75 -16.36 21.34
CA GLY A 12 16.42 -15.29 22.28
C GLY A 12 14.98 -15.44 22.78
N ALA A 13 14.73 -14.93 23.99
CA ALA A 13 13.49 -15.08 24.74
C ALA A 13 12.21 -15.02 23.87
N PRO A 14 11.15 -15.78 24.22
CA PRO A 14 9.92 -15.83 23.42
C PRO A 14 9.39 -14.42 23.12
N MET A 15 9.44 -14.04 21.84
CA MET A 15 9.03 -12.72 21.37
C MET A 15 7.53 -12.71 21.06
N ASP A 16 6.85 -11.65 21.48
CA ASP A 16 5.40 -11.45 21.26
C ASP A 16 5.14 -11.00 19.81
N TYR A 17 4.89 -11.95 18.91
CA TYR A 17 4.64 -11.71 17.48
C TYR A 17 3.31 -11.05 17.08
N PRO A 18 2.19 -11.24 17.79
CA PRO A 18 0.91 -10.62 17.44
C PRO A 18 0.97 -9.11 17.15
N GLU A 19 1.65 -8.32 17.99
CA GLU A 19 1.74 -6.86 17.78
C GLU A 19 2.75 -6.48 16.69
N HIS A 20 3.80 -7.29 16.49
CA HIS A 20 4.75 -7.13 15.39
C HIS A 20 4.07 -7.32 14.04
N GLU A 21 3.31 -8.40 13.88
CA GLU A 21 2.59 -8.71 12.65
C GLU A 21 1.54 -7.64 12.34
N LYS A 22 0.79 -7.19 13.34
CA LYS A 22 -0.22 -6.14 13.19
C LYS A 22 0.38 -4.83 12.70
N THR A 23 1.49 -4.39 13.29
CA THR A 23 2.18 -3.15 12.90
C THR A 23 2.77 -3.28 11.49
N PHE A 24 3.34 -4.44 11.17
CA PHE A 24 3.89 -4.69 9.84
C PHE A 24 2.80 -4.74 8.76
N ASN A 25 1.65 -5.36 9.06
CA ASN A 25 0.49 -5.37 8.15
C ASN A 25 -0.07 -3.96 7.92
N LEU A 26 -0.10 -3.12 8.96
CA LEU A 26 -0.47 -1.71 8.80
C LEU A 26 0.54 -0.97 7.91
N PHE A 27 1.84 -1.16 8.14
CA PHE A 27 2.90 -0.58 7.30
C PHE A 27 2.72 -0.99 5.83
N LEU A 28 2.54 -2.28 5.56
CA LEU A 28 2.31 -2.78 4.19
C LEU A 28 1.07 -2.15 3.55
N ALA A 29 -0.04 -2.05 4.29
CA ALA A 29 -1.25 -1.42 3.78
C ALA A 29 -1.02 0.07 3.46
N LEU A 30 -0.36 0.82 4.36
CA LEU A 30 -0.05 2.23 4.17
C LEU A 30 0.90 2.46 3.01
N THR A 31 1.96 1.66 2.88
CA THR A 31 2.89 1.77 1.76
C THR A 31 2.20 1.44 0.44
N LYS A 32 1.43 0.35 0.39
CA LYS A 32 0.70 -0.06 -0.82
C LYS A 32 -0.25 1.04 -1.31
N TRP A 33 -1.15 1.49 -0.45
CA TRP A 33 -2.14 2.51 -0.82
C TRP A 33 -1.53 3.90 -0.94
N GLY A 34 -0.49 4.21 -0.16
CA GLY A 34 0.25 5.47 -0.24
C GLY A 34 0.95 5.66 -1.58
N THR A 35 1.70 4.64 -2.05
CA THR A 35 2.37 4.70 -3.36
C THR A 35 1.37 4.85 -4.50
N VAL A 36 0.26 4.10 -4.45
CA VAL A 36 -0.84 4.22 -5.44
C VAL A 36 -1.44 5.63 -5.43
N ALA A 37 -1.69 6.20 -4.25
CA ALA A 37 -2.23 7.55 -4.11
C ALA A 37 -1.30 8.62 -4.67
N THR A 38 0.00 8.53 -4.40
CA THR A 38 0.97 9.45 -4.98
C THR A 38 1.00 9.36 -6.50
N ALA A 39 1.07 8.14 -7.06
CA ALA A 39 1.09 7.94 -8.51
C ALA A 39 -0.20 8.43 -9.19
N ALA A 40 -1.36 8.07 -8.65
CA ALA A 40 -2.66 8.49 -9.17
C ALA A 40 -2.84 10.02 -9.12
N LEU A 41 -2.36 10.67 -8.06
CA LEU A 41 -2.41 12.13 -7.92
C LEU A 41 -1.56 12.82 -8.98
N LEU A 42 -0.35 12.32 -9.25
CA LEU A 42 0.51 12.88 -10.30
C LEU A 42 -0.14 12.76 -11.68
N ILE A 43 -0.76 11.60 -11.99
CA ILE A 43 -1.49 11.39 -13.25
C ILE A 43 -2.71 12.32 -13.33
N ALA A 44 -3.48 12.43 -12.25
CA ALA A 44 -4.64 13.29 -12.18
C ALA A 44 -4.30 14.77 -12.39
N MET A 45 -3.19 15.25 -11.80
CA MET A 45 -2.68 16.60 -12.05
C MET A 45 -2.24 16.77 -13.50
N ALA A 46 -1.61 15.75 -14.08
CA ALA A 46 -1.19 15.81 -15.47
C ALA A 46 -2.41 16.02 -16.41
N PHE A 47 -3.47 15.23 -16.24
CA PHE A 47 -4.70 15.39 -17.02
C PHE A 47 -5.48 16.67 -16.68
N GLY A 48 -5.58 17.02 -15.40
CA GLY A 48 -6.33 18.19 -14.95
C GLY A 48 -5.74 19.51 -15.46
N PHE A 49 -4.41 19.65 -15.43
CA PHE A 49 -3.74 20.91 -15.80
C PHE A 49 -3.27 20.95 -17.27
N PHE A 50 -2.75 19.85 -17.84
CA PHE A 50 -2.22 19.87 -19.20
C PHE A 50 -3.24 19.46 -20.27
N ALA A 51 -4.24 18.62 -19.96
CA ALA A 51 -5.27 18.21 -20.93
C ALA A 51 -6.56 19.07 -20.88
N GLY A 52 -6.54 20.19 -20.15
CA GLY A 52 -7.66 21.13 -20.09
C GLY A 52 -8.86 20.68 -19.24
N GLY A 53 -8.76 19.58 -18.49
CA GLY A 53 -9.84 19.04 -17.67
C GLY A 53 -10.15 19.86 -16.40
N GLY A 54 -9.27 20.78 -16.01
CA GLY A 54 -9.38 21.55 -14.77
C GLY A 54 -9.40 20.67 -13.52
N LEU A 55 -9.83 21.25 -12.39
CA LEU A 55 -9.89 20.55 -11.11
C LEU A 55 -10.83 19.33 -11.16
N PHE A 56 -12.00 19.48 -11.78
CA PHE A 56 -12.99 18.41 -11.85
C PHE A 56 -12.56 17.26 -12.75
N GLY A 57 -11.94 17.53 -13.90
CA GLY A 57 -11.39 16.48 -14.77
C GLY A 57 -10.27 15.69 -14.10
N GLY A 58 -9.36 16.38 -13.41
CA GLY A 58 -8.31 15.72 -12.61
C GLY A 58 -8.90 14.87 -11.49
N LEU A 59 -9.90 15.38 -10.76
CA LEU A 59 -10.53 14.67 -9.64
C LEU A 59 -11.25 13.39 -10.12
N ILE A 60 -11.95 13.45 -11.26
CA ILE A 60 -12.58 12.27 -11.86
C ILE A 60 -11.52 11.21 -12.21
N VAL A 61 -10.43 11.61 -12.87
CA VAL A 61 -9.32 10.69 -13.21
C VAL A 61 -8.70 10.08 -11.95
N PHE A 62 -8.48 10.88 -10.90
CA PHE A 62 -7.96 10.39 -9.63
C PHE A 62 -8.84 9.30 -9.01
N VAL A 63 -10.16 9.55 -8.93
CA VAL A 63 -11.12 8.58 -8.37
C VAL A 63 -11.20 7.32 -9.21
N LEU A 64 -11.19 7.45 -10.54
CA LEU A 64 -11.18 6.29 -11.44
C LEU A 64 -9.93 5.43 -11.24
N LEU A 65 -8.75 6.06 -11.13
CA LEU A 65 -7.50 5.34 -10.87
C LEU A 65 -7.52 4.65 -9.51
N MET A 66 -8.06 5.29 -8.47
CA MET A 66 -8.25 4.66 -7.15
C MET A 66 -9.15 3.42 -7.20
N ILE A 67 -10.26 3.51 -7.93
CA ILE A 67 -11.19 2.39 -8.11
C ILE A 67 -10.50 1.25 -8.86
N VAL A 68 -9.80 1.55 -9.96
CA VAL A 68 -9.07 0.56 -10.75
C VAL A 68 -8.00 -0.12 -9.91
N SER A 69 -7.20 0.63 -9.15
CA SER A 69 -6.15 0.07 -8.31
C SER A 69 -6.66 -0.90 -7.25
N ARG A 70 -7.91 -0.74 -6.77
CA ARG A 70 -8.53 -1.71 -5.85
C ARG A 70 -8.78 -3.10 -6.46
N PHE A 71 -8.92 -3.20 -7.78
CA PHE A 71 -9.09 -4.49 -8.45
C PHE A 71 -7.77 -5.12 -8.86
N VAL A 72 -6.72 -4.31 -9.02
CA VAL A 72 -5.39 -4.77 -9.46
C VAL A 72 -4.52 -5.23 -8.28
N LEU A 73 -4.67 -4.62 -7.09
CA LEU A 73 -3.86 -4.83 -5.88
C LEU A 73 -4.65 -5.36 -4.68
#